data_AF-A0A5E4LDV2-F1
#
_entry.id   AF-A0A5E4LDV2-F1
#
_cell.length_a   1.000
_cell.length_b   1.000
_cell.length_c   1.000
_cell.angle_alpha   90.00
_cell.angle_beta   90.00
_cell.angle_gamma   90.00
#
_symmetry.space_group_name_H-M   'P 1'
#
loop_
_entity.id
_entity.type
_entity.pdbx_description
1 polymer ?
#
loop_
_entity_poly.entity_id
_entity_poly.type
_entity_poly.pdbx_seq_one_letter_code
_entity_poly.pdbx_strand_id
1 'polypeptide(L)'
;MTAIALIRMKGLFSMPPKMRGALESFKLSRLYACTLVNTDDSTKGMIQCCKDVVSYGEVDKETVTLLLTKRGKKLDGKRLTPEEAKKAADEFMAGKKLSATGVSSVFYLSPPKGGIGERKLHVPFGPLGKNPEIMDLISRMA
;
A
#
# COMPACT_ATOMS: atom_id res chain seq x y z
N MET A 1 6.42 -13.15 10.01
CA MET A 1 6.59 -12.27 8.84
C MET A 1 5.66 -11.10 9.02
N THR A 2 6.11 -9.88 8.75
CA THR A 2 5.28 -8.68 8.91
C THR A 2 4.92 -8.13 7.53
N ALA A 3 3.64 -7.93 7.28
CA ALA A 3 3.14 -7.27 6.09
C ALA A 3 3.11 -5.76 6.31
N ILE A 4 3.66 -5.00 5.36
CA ILE A 4 3.65 -3.54 5.36
C ILE A 4 2.80 -3.07 4.19
N ALA A 5 1.87 -2.17 4.45
CA ALA A 5 1.19 -1.42 3.41
C ALA A 5 1.94 -0.13 3.11
N LEU A 6 2.06 0.19 1.83
CA LEU A 6 2.68 1.40 1.30
C LEU A 6 1.64 2.18 0.51
N ILE A 7 1.31 3.39 0.93
CA ILE A 7 0.35 4.27 0.24
C ILE A 7 1.09 5.50 -0.26
N ARG A 8 0.97 5.80 -1.55
CA ARG A 8 1.55 7.02 -2.12
C ARG A 8 0.68 8.25 -1.84
N MET A 9 1.19 9.19 -1.06
CA MET A 9 0.46 10.39 -0.63
C MET A 9 0.85 11.65 -1.41
N LYS A 10 2.03 11.68 -2.03
CA LYS A 10 2.56 12.86 -2.75
C LYS A 10 2.65 12.65 -4.27
N GLY A 11 2.51 13.75 -5.02
CA GLY A 11 2.72 13.79 -6.47
C GLY A 11 4.19 13.56 -6.86
N LEU A 12 4.46 13.36 -8.15
CA LEU A 12 5.83 13.15 -8.68
C LEU A 12 6.63 14.46 -8.82
N PHE A 13 5.98 15.61 -8.72
CA PHE A 13 6.61 16.91 -8.97
C PHE A 13 7.65 17.22 -7.89
N SER A 14 8.88 17.55 -8.30
CA SER A 14 10.03 17.86 -7.44
C SER A 14 10.62 16.66 -6.65
N MET A 15 10.41 15.42 -7.13
CA MET A 15 10.97 14.23 -6.46
C MET A 15 12.35 13.85 -7.04
N PRO A 16 13.36 13.53 -6.22
CA PRO A 16 14.66 13.11 -6.71
C PRO A 16 14.58 11.75 -7.44
N PRO A 17 15.48 11.49 -8.41
CA PRO A 17 15.42 10.30 -9.24
C PRO A 17 15.52 9.00 -8.45
N LYS A 18 16.27 9.00 -7.34
CA LYS A 18 16.39 7.84 -6.44
C LYS A 18 15.05 7.41 -5.83
N MET A 19 14.26 8.38 -5.36
CA MET A 19 12.91 8.10 -4.84
C MET A 19 11.97 7.64 -5.95
N ARG A 20 12.08 8.23 -7.14
CA ARG A 20 11.26 7.86 -8.29
C ARG A 20 11.48 6.40 -8.69
N GLY A 21 12.74 5.97 -8.80
CA GLY A 21 13.06 4.57 -9.11
C GLY A 21 12.55 3.58 -8.06
N ALA A 22 12.60 3.95 -6.78
CA ALA A 22 12.01 3.13 -5.71
C ALA A 22 10.48 3.06 -5.81
N LEU A 23 9.77 4.16 -6.09
CA LEU A 23 8.32 4.13 -6.33
C LEU A 23 7.94 3.29 -7.56
N GLU A 24 8.74 3.34 -8.63
CA GLU A 24 8.54 2.52 -9.83
C GLU A 24 8.74 1.03 -9.52
N SER A 25 9.71 0.69 -8.66
CA SER A 25 9.94 -0.68 -8.19
C SER A 25 8.72 -1.25 -7.43
N PHE A 26 8.06 -0.40 -6.62
CA PHE A 26 6.81 -0.75 -5.93
C PHE A 26 5.56 -0.60 -6.81
N LYS A 27 5.71 -0.24 -8.09
CA LYS A 27 4.62 -0.01 -9.06
C LYS A 27 3.63 1.08 -8.63
N LEU A 28 4.07 2.04 -7.80
CA LEU A 28 3.26 3.13 -7.27
C LEU A 28 3.16 4.31 -8.26
N SER A 29 2.55 4.08 -9.42
CA SER A 29 2.50 5.08 -10.51
C SER A 29 1.53 6.24 -10.25
N ARG A 30 0.44 6.00 -9.51
CA ARG A 30 -0.63 6.99 -9.27
C ARG A 30 -0.68 7.45 -7.81
N LEU A 31 -1.31 8.62 -7.60
CA LEU A 31 -1.67 9.09 -6.28
C LEU A 31 -2.65 8.12 -5.61
N TYR A 32 -2.51 7.89 -4.30
CA TYR A 32 -3.33 6.94 -3.53
C TYR A 32 -3.27 5.50 -4.06
N ALA A 33 -2.23 5.16 -4.82
CA ALA A 33 -1.89 3.77 -5.05
C ALA A 33 -1.36 3.16 -3.75
N CYS A 34 -1.80 1.94 -3.47
CA CYS A 34 -1.39 1.14 -2.33
C CYS A 34 -0.73 -0.14 -2.82
N THR A 35 0.41 -0.50 -2.23
CA THR A 35 1.10 -1.78 -2.47
C THR A 35 1.31 -2.47 -1.13
N LEU A 36 1.12 -3.78 -1.10
CA LEU A 36 1.43 -4.62 0.07
C LEU A 36 2.77 -5.30 -0.16
N VAL A 37 3.67 -5.17 0.81
CA VAL A 37 5.03 -5.75 0.75
C VAL A 37 5.36 -6.51 2.02
N ASN A 38 6.21 -7.51 1.89
CA ASN A 38 6.69 -8.28 3.02
C ASN A 38 7.96 -7.63 3.57
N THR A 39 8.13 -7.72 4.89
CA THR A 39 9.29 -7.14 5.56
C THR A 39 10.54 -7.96 5.25
N ASP A 40 11.34 -7.47 4.31
CA ASP A 40 12.71 -7.90 4.01
C ASP A 40 13.68 -6.72 4.28
N ASP A 41 14.93 -6.99 4.64
CA ASP A 41 15.91 -5.94 4.94
C ASP A 41 16.12 -4.98 3.75
N SER A 42 16.16 -5.54 2.54
CA SER A 42 16.25 -4.76 1.29
C SER A 42 15.03 -3.85 1.10
N THR A 43 13.85 -4.36 1.46
CA THR A 43 12.58 -3.63 1.34
C THR A 43 12.51 -2.50 2.36
N LYS A 44 12.99 -2.72 3.60
CA LYS A 44 13.08 -1.66 4.62
C LYS A 44 13.95 -0.49 4.15
N GLY A 45 15.11 -0.77 3.56
CA GLY A 45 15.99 0.25 3.00
C GLY A 45 15.32 1.07 1.90
N MET A 46 14.57 0.41 1.01
CA MET A 46 13.79 1.08 -0.04
C MET A 46 12.64 1.93 0.52
N ILE A 47 11.92 1.44 1.53
CA ILE A 47 10.85 2.20 2.20
C ILE A 47 11.42 3.45 2.86
N GLN A 48 12.56 3.32 3.54
CA GLN A 48 13.22 4.45 4.21
C GLN A 48 13.64 5.54 3.21
N CYS A 49 14.04 5.16 1.99
CA CYS A 49 14.34 6.12 0.93
C CYS A 49 13.11 6.93 0.49
N CYS A 50 11.90 6.37 0.59
CA CYS A 50 10.65 6.98 0.12
C CYS A 50 9.76 7.53 1.23
N LYS A 51 10.19 7.51 2.49
CA LYS A 51 9.38 7.89 3.67
C LYS A 51 8.72 9.27 3.55
N ASP A 52 9.34 10.22 2.85
CA ASP A 52 8.85 11.58 2.67
C ASP A 52 7.72 11.72 1.63
N VAL A 53 7.38 10.63 0.93
CA VAL A 53 6.39 10.63 -0.16
C VAL A 53 5.33 9.54 -0.01
N VAL A 54 5.63 8.49 0.77
CA VAL A 54 4.70 7.42 1.11
C VAL A 54 4.31 7.45 2.58
N SER A 55 3.10 7.00 2.86
CA SER A 55 2.66 6.54 4.18
C SER A 55 2.88 5.04 4.24
N TYR A 56 3.49 4.52 5.30
CA TYR A 56 3.66 3.08 5.47
C TYR A 56 3.41 2.62 6.89
N GLY A 57 2.88 1.41 7.03
CA GLY A 57 2.62 0.83 8.34
C GLY A 57 2.33 -0.66 8.25
N GLU A 58 2.34 -1.31 9.40
CA GLU A 58 2.07 -2.73 9.54
C GLU A 58 0.56 -2.97 9.36
N VAL A 59 0.19 -4.03 8.64
CA VAL A 59 -1.22 -4.36 8.38
C VAL A 59 -1.57 -5.76 8.85
N ASP A 60 -2.79 -5.87 9.39
CA ASP A 60 -3.37 -7.14 9.81
C ASP A 60 -4.04 -7.89 8.64
N LYS A 61 -4.20 -9.21 8.80
CA LYS A 61 -4.93 -10.09 7.87
C LYS A 61 -6.35 -9.58 7.58
N GLU A 62 -7.04 -9.02 8.57
CA GLU A 62 -8.38 -8.46 8.40
C GLU A 62 -8.39 -7.29 7.42
N THR A 63 -7.43 -6.38 7.57
CA THR A 63 -7.29 -5.20 6.70
C THR A 63 -6.93 -5.62 5.27
N VAL A 64 -6.04 -6.59 5.11
CA VAL A 64 -5.65 -7.14 3.80
C VAL A 64 -6.86 -7.78 3.11
N THR A 65 -7.67 -8.54 3.85
CA THR A 65 -8.88 -9.18 3.32
C THR A 65 -9.91 -8.16 2.88
N LEU A 66 -10.12 -7.09 3.67
CA LEU A 66 -11.02 -5.99 3.34
C LEU A 66 -10.57 -5.27 2.06
N LEU A 67 -9.27 -5.02 1.94
CA LEU A 67 -8.66 -4.35 0.79
C LEU A 67 -8.79 -5.20 -0.49
N LEU A 68 -8.50 -6.50 -0.40
CA LEU A 68 -8.68 -7.44 -1.51
C LEU A 68 -10.15 -7.57 -1.95
N THR A 69 -11.07 -7.59 -0.99
CA THR A 69 -12.51 -7.72 -1.30
C THR A 69 -13.07 -6.47 -1.99
N LYS A 70 -12.70 -5.27 -1.49
CA LYS A 70 -13.26 -4.01 -2.01
C LYS A 70 -12.52 -3.45 -3.23
N ARG A 71 -11.22 -3.70 -3.34
CA ARG A 71 -10.32 -3.06 -4.32
C ARG A 71 -9.41 -4.04 -5.05
N GLY A 72 -9.43 -5.33 -4.71
CA GLY A 72 -8.68 -6.36 -5.42
C GLY A 72 -9.17 -6.53 -6.85
N LYS A 73 -8.23 -6.47 -7.78
CA LYS A 73 -8.45 -6.75 -9.20
C LYS A 73 -7.60 -7.94 -9.61
N LYS A 74 -8.17 -8.83 -10.43
CA LYS A 74 -7.39 -9.82 -11.17
C LYS A 74 -6.45 -9.13 -12.15
N LEU A 75 -5.43 -9.82 -12.64
CA LEU A 75 -4.63 -9.33 -13.77
C LEU A 75 -5.51 -8.96 -14.99
N ASP A 76 -6.63 -9.64 -15.15
CA ASP A 76 -7.64 -9.41 -16.20
C ASP A 76 -8.53 -8.17 -15.96
N GLY A 77 -8.28 -7.39 -14.90
CA GLY A 77 -9.04 -6.18 -14.57
C GLY A 77 -10.40 -6.40 -13.92
N LYS A 78 -10.88 -7.65 -13.86
CA LYS A 78 -12.12 -8.06 -13.18
C LYS A 78 -11.99 -7.97 -11.66
N ARG A 79 -13.10 -7.66 -10.98
CA ARG A 79 -13.17 -7.68 -9.51
C ARG A 79 -12.97 -9.11 -9.01
N LEU A 80 -12.24 -9.24 -7.91
CA LEU A 80 -12.00 -10.52 -7.25
C LEU A 80 -13.27 -10.96 -6.51
N THR A 81 -13.60 -12.25 -6.53
CA THR A 81 -14.67 -12.78 -5.65
C THR A 81 -14.16 -12.86 -4.20
N PRO A 82 -15.05 -12.77 -3.20
CA PRO A 82 -14.66 -12.80 -1.79
C PRO A 82 -13.93 -14.09 -1.39
N GLU A 83 -14.21 -15.20 -2.08
CA GLU A 83 -13.54 -16.49 -1.83
C GLU A 83 -12.09 -16.48 -2.30
N GLU A 84 -11.82 -15.89 -3.46
CA GLU A 84 -10.47 -15.72 -3.99
C GLU A 84 -9.68 -14.66 -3.18
N ALA A 85 -10.37 -13.63 -2.68
CA ALA A 85 -9.77 -12.63 -1.80
C ALA A 85 -9.24 -13.25 -0.50
N LYS A 86 -10.02 -14.16 0.12
CA LYS A 86 -9.58 -14.89 1.33
C LYS A 86 -8.37 -15.76 1.05
N LYS A 87 -8.40 -16.55 -0.04
CA LYS A 87 -7.26 -17.40 -0.44
C LYS A 87 -6.01 -16.58 -0.71
N ALA A 88 -6.13 -15.46 -1.41
CA ALA A 88 -5.01 -14.56 -1.69
C ALA A 88 -4.47 -13.88 -0.41
N ALA A 89 -5.33 -13.54 0.55
CA ALA A 89 -4.89 -13.00 1.84
C ALA A 89 -4.09 -14.03 2.65
N ASP A 90 -4.55 -15.29 2.68
CA ASP A 90 -3.83 -16.39 3.32
C ASP A 90 -2.48 -16.67 2.64
N GLU A 91 -2.44 -16.71 1.30
CA GLU A 91 -1.18 -16.88 0.56
C GLU A 91 -0.21 -15.72 0.75
N PHE A 92 -0.71 -14.49 0.85
CA PHE A 92 0.10 -13.31 1.10
C PHE A 92 0.72 -13.34 2.50
N MET A 93 -0.07 -13.68 3.52
CA MET A 93 0.41 -13.87 4.89
C MET A 93 1.41 -15.03 5.00
N ALA A 94 1.25 -16.07 4.16
CA ALA A 94 2.18 -17.19 4.04
C ALA A 94 3.50 -16.83 3.32
N GLY A 95 3.64 -15.61 2.80
CA GLY A 95 4.88 -15.12 2.22
C GLY A 95 4.92 -15.09 0.68
N LYS A 96 3.82 -15.43 -0.01
CA LYS A 96 3.77 -15.38 -1.48
C LYS A 96 3.46 -13.97 -1.97
N LYS A 97 4.08 -13.59 -3.09
CA LYS A 97 3.81 -12.32 -3.76
C LYS A 97 2.40 -12.36 -4.38
N LEU A 98 1.60 -11.31 -4.19
CA LEU A 98 0.24 -11.17 -4.77
C LEU A 98 0.20 -11.40 -6.29
N SER A 99 1.28 -11.05 -6.99
CA SER A 99 1.45 -11.26 -8.44
C SER A 99 1.41 -12.74 -8.84
N ALA A 100 1.84 -13.65 -7.96
CA ALA A 100 1.86 -15.08 -8.20
C ALA A 100 0.46 -15.71 -8.07
N THR A 101 -0.43 -15.08 -7.30
CA THR A 101 -1.83 -15.52 -7.11
C THR A 101 -2.76 -14.98 -8.22
N GLY A 102 -2.22 -14.32 -9.25
CA GLY A 102 -3.04 -13.76 -10.35
C GLY A 102 -3.79 -12.47 -9.98
N VAL A 103 -3.46 -11.88 -8.83
CA VAL A 103 -4.02 -10.61 -8.34
C VAL A 103 -3.05 -9.48 -8.65
N SER A 104 -3.58 -8.32 -9.02
CA SER A 104 -2.75 -7.14 -9.24
C SER A 104 -2.02 -6.76 -7.96
N SER A 105 -0.71 -6.53 -8.05
CA SER A 105 0.14 -6.16 -6.91
C SER A 105 -0.14 -4.76 -6.37
N VAL A 106 -0.93 -3.96 -7.10
CA VAL A 106 -1.21 -2.56 -6.79
C VAL A 106 -2.72 -2.34 -6.68
N PHE A 107 -3.11 -1.68 -5.62
CA PHE A 107 -4.49 -1.33 -5.32
C PHE A 107 -4.69 0.17 -5.49
N TYR A 108 -5.66 0.57 -6.30
CA TYR A 108 -6.00 1.98 -6.48
C TYR A 108 -7.09 2.35 -5.48
N LEU A 109 -6.73 3.14 -4.48
CA LEU A 109 -7.64 3.56 -3.43
C LEU A 109 -8.34 4.87 -3.77
N SER A 110 -9.46 5.12 -3.09
CA SER A 110 -10.13 6.41 -3.11
C SER A 110 -9.38 7.39 -2.19
N PRO A 111 -9.52 8.72 -2.39
CA PRO A 111 -9.05 9.66 -1.39
C PRO A 111 -9.70 9.39 -0.02
N PRO A 112 -9.00 9.69 1.08
CA PRO A 112 -9.49 9.40 2.43
C PRO A 112 -10.72 10.22 2.78
N LYS A 113 -11.78 9.55 3.22
CA LYS A 113 -12.99 10.19 3.75
C LYS A 113 -12.66 10.89 5.07
N GLY A 114 -13.12 12.14 5.20
CA GLY A 114 -12.79 13.00 6.35
C GLY A 114 -11.49 13.82 6.17
N GLY A 115 -10.85 13.72 5.00
CA GLY A 115 -9.62 14.44 4.70
C GLY A 115 -8.38 13.77 5.30
N ILE A 116 -7.26 14.41 5.08
CA ILE A 116 -5.97 14.12 5.70
C ILE A 116 -5.51 15.40 6.37
N GLY A 117 -4.76 15.27 7.48
CA GLY A 117 -4.08 16.39 8.11
C GLY A 117 -3.09 17.08 7.17
N GLU A 118 -2.09 17.76 7.69
CA GLU A 118 -1.20 18.52 6.82
C GLU A 118 -0.37 17.59 5.93
N ARG A 119 -0.70 17.55 4.63
CA ARG A 119 -0.14 16.62 3.63
C ARG A 119 1.38 16.69 3.48
N LYS A 120 2.01 17.78 3.96
CA LYS A 120 3.45 18.01 3.89
C LYS A 120 4.19 17.47 5.12
N LEU A 121 3.49 17.17 6.21
CA LEU A 121 4.09 16.75 7.47
C LEU A 121 4.10 15.23 7.60
N HIS A 122 5.06 14.76 8.40
CA HIS A 122 5.09 13.40 8.92
C HIS A 122 4.12 13.25 10.09
N VAL A 123 3.81 12.00 10.44
CA VAL A 123 3.07 11.67 11.66
C VAL A 123 3.81 12.30 12.86
N PRO A 124 3.11 13.00 13.78
CA PRO A 124 1.66 12.97 14.05
C PRO A 124 0.80 14.02 13.32
N PHE A 125 1.39 15.02 12.66
CA PHE A 125 0.64 16.14 12.08
C PHE A 125 0.19 15.92 10.63
N GLY A 126 0.75 14.91 9.96
CA GLY A 126 0.42 14.56 8.59
C GLY A 126 0.56 13.05 8.31
N PRO A 127 0.22 12.62 7.09
CA PRO A 127 0.14 11.19 6.76
C PRO A 127 1.48 10.57 6.31
N LEU A 128 2.57 11.34 6.19
CA LEU A 128 3.84 10.84 5.65
C LEU A 128 4.64 10.01 6.67
N GLY A 129 5.45 9.09 6.17
CA GLY A 129 6.34 8.27 6.96
C GLY A 129 5.66 7.05 7.61
N LYS A 130 6.23 6.59 8.73
CA LYS A 130 5.70 5.46 9.48
C LYS A 130 4.40 5.88 10.17
N ASN A 131 3.28 5.34 9.74
CA ASN A 131 1.98 5.61 10.32
C ASN A 131 1.46 4.41 11.11
N PRO A 132 1.34 4.50 12.45
CA PRO A 132 0.74 3.43 13.24
C PRO A 132 -0.77 3.27 12.94
N GLU A 133 -1.44 4.31 12.47
CA GLU A 133 -2.89 4.31 12.17
C GLU A 133 -3.19 3.98 10.69
N ILE A 134 -2.27 3.28 10.01
CA ILE A 134 -2.43 2.95 8.58
C ILE A 134 -3.70 2.13 8.30
N MET A 135 -4.12 1.28 9.25
CA MET A 135 -5.29 0.41 9.09
C MET A 135 -6.59 1.21 9.01
N ASP A 136 -6.73 2.22 9.87
CA ASP A 136 -7.86 3.15 9.83
C ASP A 136 -7.84 3.98 8.54
N LEU A 137 -6.66 4.47 8.12
CA LEU A 137 -6.53 5.20 6.86
C LEU A 137 -6.97 4.35 5.67
N ILE A 138 -6.56 3.08 5.61
CA ILE A 138 -7.00 2.13 4.58
C ILE A 138 -8.52 1.97 4.63
N SER A 139 -9.12 1.82 5.81
CA SER A 139 -10.57 1.67 5.96
C SER A 139 -11.34 2.89 5.41
N ARG A 140 -10.84 4.11 5.61
CA ARG A 140 -11.41 5.35 5.06
C ARG A 140 -11.25 5.49 3.54
N MET A 141 -10.32 4.74 2.93
CA MET A 141 -9.95 4.81 1.51
C MET A 141 -10.47 3.60 0.68
N ALA A 142 -10.77 2.48 1.33
CA ALA A 142 -11.17 1.20 0.74
C ALA A 142 -12.66 1.10 0.36
#